data_AF-A0A1B9GIA6-F1
#
_entry.id   AF-A0A1B9GIA6-F1
#
_cell.length_a   1.000
_cell.length_b   1.000
_cell.length_c   1.000
_cell.angle_alpha   90.00
_cell.angle_beta   90.00
_cell.angle_gamma   90.00
#
_symmetry.space_group_name_H-M   'P 1'
#
loop_
_entity.id
_entity.type
_entity.pdbx_description
1 polymer ?
#
loop_
_entity_poly.entity_id
_entity_poly.type
_entity_poly.pdbx_seq_one_letter_code
_entity_poly.pdbx_strand_id
1 'polypeptide(L)' 'MRSHFFILIACFIVLLATFSSVADAAYLPTKTRDNRLTSRGGEKLTNAQRIARGLPLNKPKRMFDAKLRPRAPVPS' A
#
# COMPACT_ATOMS: atom_id res chain seq x y z
N MET A 1 -50.28 5.64 -14.48
CA MET A 1 -49.85 6.00 -13.10
C MET A 1 -48.73 5.09 -12.58
N ARG A 2 -48.91 3.77 -12.46
CA ARG A 2 -47.90 2.86 -11.88
C ARG A 2 -46.67 2.60 -12.77
N SER A 3 -46.81 2.49 -14.10
CA SER A 3 -45.64 2.20 -14.96
C SER A 3 -44.65 3.37 -15.06
N HIS A 4 -45.14 4.61 -15.03
CA HIS A 4 -44.28 5.81 -15.05
C HIS A 4 -43.41 5.90 -13.79
N PHE A 5 -43.92 5.45 -12.63
CA PHE A 5 -43.17 5.39 -11.39
C PHE A 5 -41.97 4.43 -11.50
N PHE A 6 -42.16 3.25 -12.10
CA PHE A 6 -41.07 2.29 -12.33
C PHE A 6 -40.03 2.82 -13.33
N ILE A 7 -40.47 3.56 -14.36
CA ILE A 7 -39.56 4.18 -15.33
C ILE A 7 -38.69 5.26 -14.65
N LEU A 8 -39.28 6.09 -13.79
CA LEU A 8 -38.54 7.12 -13.05
C LEU A 8 -37.51 6.52 -12.09
N ILE A 9 -37.86 5.41 -11.41
CA ILE A 9 -36.93 4.68 -10.53
C ILE A 9 -35.76 4.10 -11.34
N ALA A 10 -36.03 3.46 -12.48
CA ALA A 10 -34.99 2.91 -13.34
C ALA A 10 -34.02 4.00 -13.83
N CYS A 11 -34.55 5.15 -14.28
CA CYS A 11 -33.73 6.30 -14.66
C CYS A 11 -32.89 6.83 -13.50
N PHE A 12 -33.46 6.91 -12.28
CA PHE A 12 -32.73 7.37 -11.10
C PHE A 12 -31.57 6.44 -10.72
N ILE A 13 -31.78 5.12 -10.79
CA ILE A 13 -30.74 4.12 -10.50
C ILE A 13 -29.60 4.20 -11.52
N VAL A 14 -29.91 4.32 -12.81
CA VAL A 14 -28.90 4.47 -13.88
C VAL A 14 -28.12 5.79 -13.72
N LEU A 15 -28.81 6.86 -13.34
CA LEU A 15 -28.18 8.14 -13.04
C LEU A 15 -27.20 8.01 -11.86
N LEU A 16 -27.63 7.41 -10.75
CA LEU A 16 -26.78 7.24 -9.56
C LEU A 16 -25.50 6.43 -9.86
N ALA A 17 -25.62 5.35 -10.62
CA ALA A 17 -24.51 4.46 -10.95
C ALA A 17 -23.44 5.14 -11.81
N THR A 18 -23.82 6.06 -12.70
CA THR A 18 -22.87 6.78 -13.56
C THR A 18 -22.13 7.89 -12.80
N PHE A 19 -22.77 8.57 -11.86
CA PHE A 19 -22.13 9.62 -11.05
C PHE A 19 -21.10 9.10 -10.03
N SER A 20 -21.28 7.89 -9.48
CA SER A 20 -20.29 7.28 -8.57
C SER A 20 -18.93 7.01 -9.23
N SER A 21 -18.87 6.91 -10.57
CA SER A 21 -17.62 6.65 -11.30
C SER A 21 -16.67 7.86 -11.38
N VAL A 22 -17.10 9.06 -10.99
CA VAL A 22 -16.28 10.29 -11.05
C VAL A 22 -15.50 10.55 -9.75
N ALA A 23 -15.88 9.91 -8.64
CA ALA A 23 -15.24 10.12 -7.33
C ALA A 23 -13.84 9.48 -7.23
N ASP A 24 -13.49 8.54 -8.11
CA ASP A 24 -12.19 7.85 -8.09
C ASP A 24 -11.05 8.66 -8.76
N ALA A 25 -11.38 9.77 -9.44
CA ALA A 25 -10.41 10.57 -10.19
C ALA A 25 -9.73 11.69 -9.37
N ALA A 26 -10.13 11.92 -8.11
CA ALA A 26 -9.64 13.03 -7.29
C ALA A 26 -8.64 12.64 -6.19
N TYR A 27 -8.27 11.36 -6.08
CA TYR A 27 -7.24 10.91 -5.14
C TYR A 27 -5.85 11.02 -5.78
N LEU A 28 -5.40 12.24 -6.06
CA LEU A 28 -3.99 12.49 -6.37
C LEU A 28 -3.20 12.33 -5.05
N PRO A 29 -2.32 11.33 -4.90
CA PRO A 29 -1.45 11.30 -3.74
C PRO A 29 -0.47 12.47 -3.87
N THR A 30 -0.57 13.43 -2.96
CA THR A 30 0.44 14.47 -2.76
C THR A 30 1.76 13.75 -2.49
N LYS A 31 2.62 13.73 -3.51
CA LYS A 31 3.92 13.06 -3.50
C LYS A 31 4.88 13.90 -2.66
N THR A 32 4.68 13.90 -1.34
CA THR A 32 5.70 14.32 -0.38
C THR A 32 6.91 13.42 -0.62
N ARG A 33 7.98 14.05 -1.05
CA ARG A 33 9.19 13.42 -1.59
C ARG A 33 10.04 12.89 -0.43
N ASP A 34 9.49 11.95 0.34
CA ASP A 34 10.24 11.21 1.33
C ASP A 34 10.90 10.02 0.62
N ASN A 35 12.16 10.19 0.25
CA ASN A 35 13.02 9.15 -0.35
C ASN A 35 13.30 7.95 0.61
N ARG A 36 12.43 7.70 1.60
CA ARG A 36 12.56 6.61 2.59
C ARG A 36 11.61 5.43 2.32
N LEU A 37 10.87 5.44 1.22
CA LEU A 37 9.85 4.43 0.90
C LEU A 37 10.18 3.48 -0.27
N THR A 38 11.40 3.52 -0.82
CA THR A 38 11.88 2.49 -1.76
C THR A 38 12.31 1.20 -1.04
N SER A 39 11.40 0.66 -0.23
CA SER A 39 11.39 -0.76 0.15
C SER A 39 9.96 -1.27 0.37
N ARG A 40 8.97 -0.63 -0.24
CA ARG A 40 7.61 -1.16 -0.41
C ARG A 40 7.38 -1.42 -1.89
N GLY A 41 7.61 -2.65 -2.35
CA GLY A 41 7.37 -3.02 -3.75
C GLY A 41 7.61 -4.50 -4.07
N GLY A 42 7.57 -5.35 -3.05
CA GLY A 42 7.79 -6.77 -3.15
C GLY A 42 7.97 -7.27 -1.74
N GLU A 43 6.97 -7.97 -1.22
CA GLU A 43 7.01 -8.56 0.11
C GLU A 43 8.16 -9.57 0.18
N LYS A 44 9.36 -9.10 0.52
CA LYS A 44 10.51 -9.96 0.69
C LYS A 44 10.28 -10.74 1.98
N LEU A 45 10.08 -12.05 1.82
CA LEU A 45 10.01 -13.00 2.92
C LEU A 45 11.11 -12.72 3.95
N THR A 46 10.74 -12.74 5.22
CA THR A 46 11.70 -12.63 6.31
C THR A 46 12.67 -13.82 6.27
N ASN A 47 13.84 -13.71 6.90
CA ASN A 47 14.79 -14.83 6.95
C ASN A 47 14.19 -16.07 7.62
N ALA A 48 13.35 -15.91 8.65
CA ALA A 48 12.63 -17.01 9.28
C ALA A 48 11.70 -17.73 8.29
N GLN A 49 10.92 -16.97 7.50
CA GLN A 49 10.05 -17.53 6.47
C GLN A 49 10.83 -18.20 5.34
N ARG A 50 12.03 -17.70 5.02
CA ARG A 50 12.92 -18.31 4.01
C ARG A 50 13.50 -19.64 4.49
N ILE A 51 13.94 -19.73 5.75
CA ILE A 51 14.43 -20.98 6.36
C ILE A 51 13.34 -22.05 6.32
N ALA A 52 12.10 -21.70 6.71
CA ALA A 52 10.96 -22.63 6.67
C ALA A 52 10.65 -23.16 5.26
N ARG A 53 11.10 -22.46 4.20
CA ARG A 53 10.88 -22.82 2.80
C ARG A 53 12.14 -23.37 2.11
N GLY A 54 13.23 -23.60 2.85
CA GLY A 54 14.52 -24.01 2.27
C GLY A 54 15.14 -22.98 1.31
N LEU A 55 14.73 -21.71 1.40
CA LEU A 55 15.24 -20.63 0.57
C LEU A 55 16.52 -20.03 1.18
N PRO A 56 17.47 -19.56 0.36
CA PRO A 56 18.69 -18.91 0.85
C PRO A 56 18.35 -17.66 1.67
N LEU A 57 19.21 -17.29 2.62
CA LEU A 57 19.00 -16.10 3.46
C LEU A 57 19.16 -14.79 2.68
N ASN A 58 18.46 -13.74 3.12
CA ASN A 58 18.73 -12.40 2.60
C ASN A 58 20.07 -11.90 3.11
N LYS A 59 20.84 -11.24 2.24
CA LYS A 59 22.11 -10.62 2.62
C LYS A 59 21.85 -9.46 3.60
N PRO A 60 22.70 -9.29 4.63
CA PRO A 60 22.60 -8.14 5.52
C PRO A 60 22.80 -6.85 4.73
N LYS A 61 21.96 -5.85 4.98
CA LYS A 61 22.03 -4.54 4.29
C LYS A 61 23.29 -3.74 4.67
N ARG A 62 23.86 -4.03 5.84
CA ARG A 62 25.09 -3.42 6.35
C ARG A 62 25.96 -4.51 6.93
N MET A 63 27.23 -4.54 6.51
CA MET A 63 28.23 -5.35 7.18
C MET A 63 28.55 -4.69 8.52
N PHE A 64 28.89 -5.52 9.52
CA PHE A 64 29.43 -5.01 10.76
C PHE A 64 30.75 -4.30 10.46
N ASP A 65 30.84 -3.03 10.84
CA ASP A 65 32.07 -2.26 10.78
C ASP A 65 32.59 -2.11 12.21
N ALA A 66 33.70 -2.78 12.50
CA ALA A 66 34.33 -2.79 13.83
C ALA A 66 34.82 -1.39 14.26
N LYS A 67 34.93 -0.43 13.33
CA LYS A 67 35.27 0.96 13.64
C LYS A 67 34.07 1.78 14.10
N LEU A 68 32.84 1.30 13.85
CA LEU A 68 31.64 1.91 14.39
C LEU A 68 31.54 1.53 15.86
N ARG A 69 31.85 2.50 16.74
CA ARG A 69 31.67 2.38 18.19
C ARG A 69 30.24 1.89 18.50
N PRO A 70 30.03 1.14 19.59
CA PRO A 70 28.70 0.73 20.02
C PRO A 70 27.74 1.91 19.96
N ARG A 71 26.67 1.79 19.19
CA ARG A 71 25.62 2.80 19.16
C ARG A 71 25.05 2.89 20.57
N ALA A 72 25.20 4.05 21.20
CA ALA A 72 24.68 4.28 22.54
C ALA A 72 23.20 3.88 22.58
N PRO A 73 22.73 3.23 23.66
CA PRO A 73 21.32 2.90 23.81
C PRO A 73 20.48 4.16 23.61
N VAL A 74 19.42 4.05 22.81
CA VAL A 74 18.44 5.14 22.73
C VAL A 74 17.75 5.18 24.09
N PRO A 75 17.76 6.31 24.82
CA PRO A 75 17.06 6.40 26.09
C PRO A 75 15.55 6.18 25.85
N SER A 76 14.95 5.38 26.74
CA SER A 76 13.52 5.06 26.79
C SER A 76 12.67 6.25 27.19
#